data_AF-V4A9H0-F1
#
_entry.id   AF-V4A9H0-F1
#
_cell.length_a   1.000
_cell.length_b   1.000
_cell.length_c   1.000
_cell.angle_alpha   90.00
_cell.angle_beta   90.00
_cell.angle_gamma   90.00
#
_symmetry.space_group_name_H-M   'P 1'
#
loop_
_entity.id
_entity.type
_entity.pdbx_description
1 polymer ?
#
loop_
_entity_poly.entity_id
_entity_poly.type
_entity_poly.pdbx_seq_one_letter_code
_entity_poly.pdbx_strand_id
1 'polypeptide(L)'
;MVDGIDFVALKKITNQVFNSALEKHKRTVGQGVIGKFFRRSLRSDRVTRDVKKQIDDMDDHRPYFTWWVTFCQIVIFLASVSVYGIAPIGIGVKDYYDTVTMSNLANQRIAHRERENLWLGPRQADLIHLGAKYTPCMRFDRNLDAALELDREQERNSGCCVRNDGSGCAQMTKSRCSTILSTFEKWSEDSPGPGGRVSGSVCGLDPRYCEKPSSVAPFEWDQDIIKWPICETSNIPNRSLASPDDRHMTCELVGHPCCHGIQGECMITTREHCDLIRGYYHDDKYLCAQVDCMSQICGMITFYTEGLPDQFYRLWTSLFLHGGLFHLIITVIFQWFVMRDMEKLSGALRMAIIYLGSGIGGNLASCIFLPYQVEVRITFF
;
A
#
# COMPACT_ATOMS: atom_id res chain seq x y z
N MET A 1 41.79 62.85 -27.98
CA MET A 1 41.91 61.39 -28.10
C MET A 1 40.80 60.79 -27.26
N VAL A 2 39.85 60.11 -27.92
CA VAL A 2 38.89 59.15 -27.37
C VAL A 2 37.78 59.72 -26.46
N ASP A 3 36.49 59.47 -26.64
CA ASP A 3 35.65 59.12 -27.79
C ASP A 3 34.23 59.48 -27.32
N GLY A 4 33.53 60.28 -28.12
CA GLY A 4 32.09 60.42 -28.00
C GLY A 4 31.46 59.11 -28.46
N ILE A 5 31.38 58.13 -27.55
CA ILE A 5 30.69 56.87 -27.83
C ILE A 5 29.23 57.20 -28.08
N ASP A 6 28.89 57.06 -29.35
CA ASP A 6 27.70 57.50 -30.03
C ASP A 6 26.43 57.00 -29.32
N PHE A 7 25.72 57.90 -28.65
CA PHE A 7 24.46 57.63 -27.93
C PHE A 7 23.41 57.02 -28.88
N VAL A 8 23.54 57.28 -30.19
CA VAL A 8 22.72 56.70 -31.25
C VAL A 8 23.04 55.23 -31.46
N ALA A 9 24.32 54.83 -31.42
CA ALA A 9 24.75 53.45 -31.57
C ALA A 9 24.27 52.59 -30.39
N LEU A 10 24.37 53.11 -29.16
CA LEU A 10 23.89 52.39 -27.97
C LEU A 10 22.38 52.15 -28.00
N LYS A 11 21.61 53.16 -28.44
CA LYS A 11 20.14 53.09 -28.59
C LYS A 11 19.72 52.14 -29.71
N LYS A 12 20.52 52.06 -30.78
CA LYS A 12 20.32 51.13 -31.89
C LYS A 12 20.57 49.69 -31.43
N ILE A 13 21.63 49.45 -30.66
CA ILE A 13 21.95 48.13 -30.09
C ILE A 13 20.88 47.72 -29.07
N THR A 14 20.44 48.61 -28.18
CA THR A 14 19.36 48.29 -27.23
C THR A 14 18.05 48.01 -27.93
N ASN A 15 17.68 48.75 -28.98
CA ASN A 15 16.51 48.44 -29.80
C ASN A 15 16.67 47.12 -30.56
N GLN A 16 17.87 46.78 -31.03
CA GLN A 16 18.13 45.51 -31.71
C GLN A 16 18.03 44.32 -30.74
N VAL A 17 18.58 44.45 -29.54
CA VAL A 17 18.49 43.45 -28.47
C VAL A 17 17.06 43.34 -27.97
N PHE A 18 16.34 44.45 -27.81
CA PHE A 18 14.94 44.47 -27.40
C PHE A 18 14.03 43.85 -28.47
N ASN A 19 14.28 44.14 -29.75
CA ASN A 19 13.55 43.52 -30.86
C ASN A 19 13.89 42.03 -31.01
N SER A 20 15.14 41.61 -30.83
CA SER A 20 15.50 40.17 -30.79
C SER A 20 14.99 39.45 -29.54
N ALA A 21 14.79 40.15 -28.42
CA ALA A 21 14.17 39.58 -27.21
C ALA A 21 12.63 39.50 -27.33
N LEU A 22 12.02 40.39 -28.12
CA LEU A 22 10.60 40.38 -28.48
C LEU A 22 10.29 39.48 -29.67
N GLU A 23 11.28 39.13 -30.48
CA GLU A 23 11.17 38.08 -31.51
C GLU A 23 10.93 36.75 -30.81
N LYS A 24 9.65 36.40 -30.71
CA LYS A 24 9.18 35.09 -30.31
C LYS A 24 9.69 34.12 -31.38
N HIS A 25 10.86 33.50 -31.15
CA HIS A 25 11.41 32.46 -32.01
C HIS A 25 10.40 31.29 -32.07
N LYS A 26 9.49 31.33 -33.06
CA LYS A 26 8.56 30.25 -33.36
C LYS A 26 9.38 29.00 -33.65
N ARG A 27 9.04 27.91 -32.97
CA ARG A 27 9.82 26.67 -33.05
C ARG A 27 9.48 25.95 -34.36
N THR A 28 10.50 25.46 -35.05
CA THR A 28 10.30 24.60 -36.22
C THR A 28 9.72 23.25 -35.79
N VAL A 29 8.48 22.98 -36.21
CA VAL A 29 7.79 21.69 -35.94
C VAL A 29 8.64 20.53 -36.46
N GLY A 30 8.88 19.54 -35.60
CA GLY A 30 9.77 18.40 -35.88
C GLY A 30 11.24 18.56 -35.46
N GLN A 31 11.66 19.73 -34.96
CA GLN A 31 12.98 19.93 -34.34
C GLN A 31 12.89 20.04 -32.81
N GLY A 32 12.57 18.90 -32.18
CA GLY A 32 12.78 18.66 -30.75
C GLY A 32 14.27 18.56 -30.39
N VAL A 33 14.62 18.52 -29.10
CA VAL A 33 16.00 18.19 -28.66
C VAL A 33 16.40 16.80 -29.20
N ILE A 34 15.45 15.86 -29.22
CA ILE A 34 15.59 14.54 -29.83
C ILE A 34 15.82 14.65 -31.35
N GLY A 35 15.10 15.54 -32.05
CA GLY A 35 15.32 15.80 -33.48
C GLY A 35 16.72 16.35 -33.77
N LYS A 36 17.26 17.21 -32.89
CA LYS A 36 18.64 17.71 -32.97
C LYS A 36 19.67 16.60 -32.67
N PHE A 37 19.41 15.75 -31.67
CA PHE A 37 20.29 14.63 -31.30
C PHE A 37 20.40 13.60 -32.43
N PHE A 38 19.28 13.23 -33.05
CA PHE A 38 19.24 12.29 -34.17
C PHE A 38 19.51 12.93 -35.55
N ARG A 39 19.92 14.22 -35.60
CA ARG A 39 20.10 15.01 -36.84
C ARG A 39 18.94 14.86 -37.85
N ARG A 40 17.71 14.67 -37.37
CA ARG A 40 16.52 14.65 -38.22
C ARG A 40 16.14 16.09 -38.55
N SER A 41 16.60 16.60 -39.68
CA SER A 41 16.04 17.82 -40.27
C SER A 41 14.94 17.43 -41.25
N LEU A 42 13.72 17.92 -41.06
CA LEU A 42 12.72 17.96 -42.12
C LEU A 42 13.32 18.79 -43.26
N ARG A 43 13.59 18.14 -44.41
CA ARG A 43 14.17 18.79 -45.58
C ARG A 43 13.09 19.71 -46.17
N SER A 44 13.20 21.01 -45.89
CA SER A 44 12.20 22.02 -46.28
C SER A 44 11.87 22.02 -47.77
N ASP A 45 12.75 21.47 -48.61
CA ASP A 45 12.59 21.41 -50.07
C ASP A 45 11.49 20.44 -50.53
N ARG A 46 11.01 19.53 -49.65
CA ARG A 46 9.97 18.54 -49.98
C ARG A 46 8.60 18.83 -49.35
N VAL A 47 8.44 19.95 -48.66
CA VAL A 47 7.19 20.32 -47.98
C VAL A 47 6.43 21.32 -48.84
N THR A 48 5.20 21.01 -49.21
CA THR A 48 4.31 21.89 -49.98
C THR A 48 4.09 23.20 -49.23
N ARG A 49 3.95 24.30 -49.98
CA ARG A 49 3.84 25.66 -49.42
C ARG A 49 2.66 25.80 -48.45
N ASP A 50 1.55 25.10 -48.73
CA ASP A 50 0.36 25.07 -47.89
C ASP A 50 0.59 24.34 -46.56
N VAL A 51 1.32 23.21 -46.58
CA VAL A 51 1.68 22.45 -45.38
C VAL A 51 2.63 23.26 -44.49
N LYS A 52 3.58 23.98 -45.10
CA LYS A 52 4.48 24.88 -44.36
C LYS A 52 3.71 26.02 -43.69
N LYS A 53 2.70 26.57 -44.38
CA LYS A 53 1.84 27.61 -43.82
C LYS A 53 0.98 27.09 -42.66
N GLN A 54 0.43 25.88 -42.78
CA GLN A 54 -0.31 25.21 -41.69
C GLN A 54 0.58 24.96 -40.47
N ILE A 55 1.84 24.56 -40.67
CA ILE A 55 2.80 24.32 -39.59
C ILE A 55 3.18 25.62 -38.87
N ASP A 56 3.41 26.70 -39.61
CA ASP A 56 3.75 28.02 -39.03
C ASP A 56 2.56 28.69 -38.32
N ASP A 57 1.33 28.28 -38.67
CA ASP A 57 0.06 28.76 -38.09
C ASP A 57 -0.40 27.94 -36.87
N MET A 58 0.34 26.88 -36.49
CA MET A 58 0.06 26.16 -35.24
C MET A 58 0.41 27.01 -34.02
N ASP A 59 -0.50 27.05 -33.04
CA ASP A 59 -0.31 27.76 -31.78
C ASP A 59 0.70 27.03 -30.86
N ASP A 60 1.77 27.73 -30.48
CA ASP A 60 2.72 27.27 -29.47
C ASP A 60 2.13 27.44 -28.05
N HIS A 61 1.75 26.33 -27.42
CA HIS A 61 1.21 26.31 -26.07
C HIS A 61 2.33 26.25 -25.01
N ARG A 62 2.09 26.76 -23.80
CA ARG A 62 3.01 26.60 -22.66
C ARG A 62 2.77 25.24 -21.97
N PRO A 63 3.82 24.48 -21.61
CA PRO A 63 3.67 23.11 -21.12
C PRO A 63 3.35 23.04 -19.62
N TYR A 64 2.27 23.68 -19.17
CA TYR A 64 1.91 23.77 -17.75
C TYR A 64 1.60 22.41 -17.11
N PHE A 65 0.92 21.53 -17.84
CA PHE A 65 0.51 20.22 -17.33
C PHE A 65 1.72 19.31 -17.08
N THR A 66 2.68 19.27 -18.01
CA THR A 66 3.92 18.50 -17.87
C THR A 66 4.69 18.96 -16.63
N TRP A 67 4.86 20.27 -16.44
CA TRP A 67 5.52 20.79 -15.25
C TRP A 67 4.81 20.41 -13.95
N TRP A 68 3.49 20.52 -13.94
CA TRP A 68 2.67 20.18 -12.79
C TRP A 68 2.79 18.69 -12.44
N VAL A 69 2.64 17.78 -13.41
CA VAL A 69 2.69 16.33 -13.14
C VAL A 69 4.09 15.90 -12.70
N THR A 70 5.14 16.42 -13.34
CA THR A 70 6.53 16.16 -12.94
C THR A 70 6.80 16.63 -11.51
N PHE A 71 6.33 17.83 -11.16
CA PHE A 71 6.46 18.36 -9.80
C PHE A 71 5.75 17.46 -8.77
N CYS A 72 4.49 17.11 -9.02
CA CYS A 72 3.72 16.22 -8.14
C CYS A 72 4.41 14.87 -7.94
N GLN A 73 4.91 14.25 -9.01
CA GLN A 73 5.60 12.96 -8.96
C GLN A 73 6.90 13.02 -8.14
N ILE A 74 7.70 14.08 -8.31
CA ILE A 74 8.93 14.27 -7.54
C ILE A 74 8.59 14.47 -6.06
N VAL A 75 7.61 15.33 -5.74
CA VAL A 75 7.21 15.59 -4.35
C VAL A 75 6.68 14.32 -3.68
N ILE A 76 5.79 13.59 -4.35
CA ILE A 76 5.20 12.35 -3.83
C ILE A 76 6.29 11.29 -3.59
N PHE A 77 7.26 11.17 -4.50
CA PHE A 77 8.38 10.24 -4.31
C PHE A 77 9.29 10.63 -3.15
N LEU A 78 9.60 11.92 -2.99
CA LEU A 78 10.40 12.38 -1.86
C LEU A 78 9.66 12.15 -0.53
N ALA A 79 8.36 12.42 -0.50
CA ALA A 79 7.51 12.16 0.65
C ALA A 79 7.47 10.67 1.00
N SER A 80 7.26 9.78 0.01
CA SER A 80 7.18 8.34 0.25
C SER A 80 8.48 7.77 0.82
N VAL A 81 9.63 8.16 0.27
CA VAL A 81 10.94 7.75 0.77
C VAL A 81 11.22 8.31 2.16
N SER A 82 10.80 9.55 2.45
CA SER A 82 11.02 10.17 3.76
C SER A 82 10.21 9.53 4.89
N VAL A 83 9.01 9.02 4.60
CA VAL A 83 8.11 8.42 5.59
C VAL A 83 8.35 6.92 5.75
N TYR A 84 8.48 6.19 4.64
CA TYR A 84 8.53 4.72 4.63
C TYR A 84 9.94 4.15 4.45
N GLY A 85 10.91 4.99 4.06
CA GLY A 85 12.27 4.54 3.79
C GLY A 85 12.43 3.82 2.46
N ILE A 86 13.57 3.13 2.32
CA ILE A 86 13.98 2.44 1.09
C ILE A 86 14.07 0.93 1.38
N ALA A 87 13.51 0.13 0.49
CA ALA A 87 13.61 -1.33 0.52
C ALA A 87 15.06 -1.81 0.26
N PRO A 88 15.44 -3.02 0.70
CA PRO A 88 16.78 -3.55 0.44
C PRO A 88 17.08 -3.60 -1.06
N ILE A 89 18.30 -3.21 -1.44
CA ILE A 89 18.71 -3.07 -2.85
C ILE A 89 19.18 -4.41 -3.37
N GLY A 90 18.55 -4.91 -4.44
CA GLY A 90 18.92 -6.17 -5.07
C GLY A 90 17.86 -6.72 -6.02
N ILE A 91 18.08 -7.94 -6.51
CA ILE A 91 17.19 -8.67 -7.41
C ILE A 91 16.93 -10.02 -6.76
N GLY A 92 15.92 -10.07 -5.90
CA GLY A 92 15.60 -11.30 -5.19
C GLY A 92 14.82 -11.06 -3.92
N VAL A 93 15.06 -11.94 -2.97
CA VAL A 93 14.47 -11.91 -1.63
C VAL A 93 15.62 -11.91 -0.65
N LYS A 94 15.59 -10.98 0.29
CA LYS A 94 16.55 -10.89 1.37
C LYS A 94 15.92 -11.43 2.64
N ASP A 95 16.58 -12.42 3.23
CA ASP A 95 16.15 -13.04 4.47
C ASP A 95 16.83 -12.34 5.67
N TYR A 96 16.03 -11.86 6.60
CA TYR A 96 16.46 -11.34 7.89
C TYR A 96 16.21 -12.41 8.95
N TYR A 97 17.24 -12.73 9.73
CA TYR A 97 17.14 -13.73 10.79
C TYR A 97 17.23 -13.03 12.14
N ASP A 98 16.22 -13.25 12.98
CA ASP A 98 16.26 -12.79 14.37
C ASP A 98 15.70 -13.87 15.30
N THR A 99 16.08 -13.79 16.57
CA THR A 99 15.57 -14.69 17.62
C THR A 99 14.49 -13.96 18.38
N VAL A 100 13.26 -14.41 18.22
CA VAL A 100 12.09 -13.79 18.86
C VAL A 100 11.34 -14.82 19.70
N THR A 101 10.73 -14.32 20.77
CA THR A 101 9.88 -15.12 21.63
C THR A 101 8.56 -15.37 20.91
N MET A 102 8.17 -16.62 20.71
CA MET A 102 6.91 -16.98 20.05
C MET A 102 5.74 -17.05 21.02
N SER A 103 4.51 -17.20 20.52
CA SER A 103 3.30 -17.34 21.36
C SER A 103 3.28 -18.62 22.21
N ASN A 104 4.15 -19.58 21.92
CA ASN A 104 4.42 -20.75 22.76
C ASN A 104 5.54 -20.52 23.80
N LEU A 105 6.01 -19.28 23.94
CA LEU A 105 7.11 -18.83 24.81
C LEU A 105 8.48 -19.46 24.51
N ALA A 106 8.61 -20.16 23.38
CA ALA A 106 9.89 -20.64 22.91
C ALA A 106 10.59 -19.53 22.12
N ASN A 107 11.87 -19.32 22.42
CA ASN A 107 12.73 -18.47 21.59
C ASN A 107 13.04 -19.22 20.30
N GLN A 108 12.57 -18.70 19.18
CA GLN A 108 12.78 -19.31 17.87
C GLN A 108 13.51 -18.34 16.96
N ARG A 109 14.47 -18.86 16.20
CA ARG A 109 15.15 -18.08 15.17
C ARG A 109 14.35 -18.18 13.88
N ILE A 110 13.75 -17.07 13.47
CA ILE A 110 12.81 -17.03 12.34
C ILE A 110 13.41 -16.19 11.23
N ALA A 111 13.16 -16.60 9.99
CA ALA A 111 13.52 -15.83 8.81
C ALA A 111 12.33 -14.98 8.36
N HIS A 112 12.48 -13.66 8.37
CA HIS A 112 11.58 -12.73 7.69
C HIS A 112 12.12 -12.44 6.29
N ARG A 113 11.27 -12.63 5.27
CA ARG A 113 11.65 -12.55 3.87
C ARG A 113 11.11 -11.29 3.22
N GLU A 114 11.98 -10.36 2.86
CA GLU A 114 11.61 -9.13 2.16
C GLU A 114 12.02 -9.17 0.69
N ARG A 115 11.15 -8.70 -0.21
CA ARG A 115 11.51 -8.52 -1.61
C ARG A 115 12.44 -7.32 -1.77
N GLU A 116 13.53 -7.54 -2.50
CA GLU A 116 14.48 -6.48 -2.82
C GLU A 116 13.95 -5.57 -3.94
N ASN A 117 14.35 -4.30 -3.92
CA ASN A 117 13.98 -3.30 -4.90
C ASN A 117 15.23 -2.72 -5.58
N LEU A 118 15.52 -3.20 -6.79
CA LEU A 118 16.62 -2.68 -7.62
C LEU A 118 16.48 -1.19 -7.94
N TRP A 119 15.25 -0.67 -7.99
CA TRP A 119 14.97 0.69 -8.46
C TRP A 119 15.25 1.78 -7.42
N LEU A 120 15.76 1.42 -6.23
CA LEU A 120 16.00 2.33 -5.09
C LEU A 120 14.72 3.06 -4.68
N GLY A 121 13.76 2.32 -4.10
CA GLY A 121 12.49 2.88 -3.67
C GLY A 121 11.87 2.18 -2.46
N PRO A 122 10.66 2.60 -2.06
CA PRO A 122 9.93 1.98 -0.95
C PRO A 122 9.59 0.50 -1.20
N ARG A 123 9.07 -0.18 -0.17
CA ARG A 123 8.60 -1.56 -0.30
C ARG A 123 7.26 -1.60 -1.03
N GLN A 124 6.91 -2.77 -1.57
CA GLN A 124 5.64 -2.95 -2.27
C GLN A 124 4.43 -2.72 -1.36
N ALA A 125 4.49 -3.17 -0.10
CA ALA A 125 3.44 -2.93 0.89
C ALA A 125 3.22 -1.42 1.14
N ASP A 126 4.31 -0.65 1.27
CA ASP A 126 4.23 0.81 1.46
C ASP A 126 3.63 1.51 0.23
N LEU A 127 3.98 1.05 -0.98
CA LEU A 127 3.40 1.56 -2.22
C LEU A 127 1.89 1.26 -2.29
N ILE A 128 1.44 0.06 -1.90
CA ILE A 128 0.02 -0.24 -1.78
C ILE A 128 -0.63 0.72 -0.77
N HIS A 129 -0.03 0.91 0.40
CA HIS A 129 -0.58 1.80 1.42
C HIS A 129 -0.71 3.26 0.92
N LEU A 130 0.20 3.71 0.04
CA LEU A 130 0.17 5.02 -0.59
C LEU A 130 -0.81 5.17 -1.78
N GLY A 131 -1.54 4.10 -2.14
CA GLY A 131 -2.50 4.15 -3.24
C GLY A 131 -1.97 3.64 -4.59
N ALA A 132 -0.95 2.77 -4.60
CA ALA A 132 -0.55 2.06 -5.82
C ALA A 132 -1.68 1.15 -6.33
N LYS A 133 -1.59 0.78 -7.61
CA LYS A 133 -2.55 -0.14 -8.21
C LYS A 133 -2.35 -1.51 -7.58
N TYR A 134 -3.41 -2.01 -6.93
CA TYR A 134 -3.48 -3.36 -6.38
C TYR A 134 -4.94 -3.82 -6.40
N THR A 135 -5.24 -4.84 -7.20
CA THR A 135 -6.63 -5.24 -7.49
C THR A 135 -7.40 -5.70 -6.25
N PRO A 136 -6.81 -6.46 -5.30
CA PRO A 136 -7.52 -6.85 -4.08
C PRO A 136 -8.08 -5.69 -3.24
N CYS A 137 -7.49 -4.48 -3.32
CA CYS A 137 -8.04 -3.29 -2.65
C CYS A 137 -9.18 -2.60 -3.41
N MET A 138 -9.37 -2.91 -4.69
CA MET A 138 -10.35 -2.25 -5.56
C MET A 138 -11.60 -3.08 -5.82
N ARG A 139 -11.50 -4.41 -5.69
CA ARG A 139 -12.62 -5.33 -5.91
C ARG A 139 -12.42 -6.63 -5.14
N PHE A 140 -13.53 -7.28 -4.88
CA PHE A 140 -13.54 -8.61 -4.27
C PHE A 140 -12.81 -9.64 -5.13
N ASP A 141 -11.97 -10.46 -4.50
CA ASP A 141 -11.20 -11.53 -5.13
C ASP A 141 -11.57 -12.88 -4.52
N ARG A 142 -12.07 -13.79 -5.35
CA ARG A 142 -12.54 -15.11 -4.90
C ARG A 142 -11.44 -16.00 -4.35
N ASN A 143 -10.22 -15.90 -4.89
CA ASN A 143 -9.12 -16.75 -4.44
C ASN A 143 -8.63 -16.29 -3.06
N LEU A 144 -8.63 -14.97 -2.85
CA LEU A 144 -8.30 -14.40 -1.56
C LEU A 144 -9.34 -14.74 -0.50
N ASP A 145 -10.62 -14.56 -0.82
CA ASP A 145 -11.71 -14.89 0.11
C ASP A 145 -11.73 -16.37 0.47
N ALA A 146 -11.47 -17.25 -0.51
CA ALA A 146 -11.33 -18.69 -0.24
C ALA A 146 -10.16 -19.01 0.70
N ALA A 147 -9.03 -18.28 0.60
CA ALA A 147 -7.91 -18.45 1.53
C ALA A 147 -8.27 -17.94 2.93
N LEU A 148 -8.92 -16.78 3.04
CA LEU A 148 -9.39 -16.22 4.31
C LEU A 148 -10.40 -17.14 5.01
N GLU A 149 -11.26 -17.82 4.25
CA GLU A 149 -12.22 -18.77 4.83
C GLU A 149 -11.52 -19.99 5.44
N LEU A 150 -10.43 -20.48 4.81
CA LEU A 150 -9.61 -21.55 5.41
C LEU A 150 -8.97 -21.11 6.73
N ASP A 151 -8.52 -19.85 6.83
CA ASP A 151 -7.97 -19.31 8.07
C ASP A 151 -9.06 -19.16 9.15
N ARG A 152 -10.27 -18.73 8.78
CA ARG A 152 -11.43 -18.68 9.69
C ARG A 152 -11.83 -20.07 10.18
N GLU A 153 -11.77 -21.10 9.34
CA GLU A 153 -12.02 -22.49 9.76
C GLU A 153 -10.96 -22.98 10.76
N GLN A 154 -9.69 -22.63 10.57
CA GLN A 154 -8.63 -22.93 11.53
C GLN A 154 -8.85 -22.20 12.86
N GLU A 155 -9.27 -20.93 12.80
CA GLU A 155 -9.57 -20.14 13.98
C GLU A 155 -10.79 -20.67 14.73
N ARG A 156 -11.89 -21.03 14.06
CA ARG A 156 -13.06 -21.70 14.67
C ARG A 156 -12.66 -22.97 15.42
N ASN A 157 -11.67 -23.68 14.89
CA ASN A 157 -11.12 -24.89 15.50
C ASN A 157 -10.02 -24.63 16.55
N SER A 158 -9.60 -23.39 16.76
CA SER A 158 -8.64 -23.00 17.80
C SER A 158 -9.25 -23.04 19.21
N GLY A 159 -8.38 -22.98 20.22
CA GLY A 159 -8.76 -22.89 21.63
C GLY A 159 -7.66 -22.19 22.43
N CYS A 160 -7.90 -21.98 23.71
CA CYS A 160 -6.95 -21.28 24.55
C CYS A 160 -5.88 -22.23 25.08
N CYS A 161 -4.61 -22.02 24.68
CA CYS A 161 -3.49 -22.80 25.19
C CYS A 161 -2.90 -22.08 26.41
N VAL A 162 -3.22 -22.58 27.61
CA VAL A 162 -2.81 -21.98 28.88
C VAL A 162 -1.58 -22.72 29.41
N ARG A 163 -0.53 -21.98 29.78
CA ARG A 163 0.68 -22.58 30.33
C ARG A 163 0.49 -23.06 31.78
N ASN A 164 1.08 -24.21 32.11
CA ASN A 164 0.94 -24.79 33.45
C ASN A 164 1.76 -24.06 34.52
N ASP A 165 2.81 -23.36 34.12
CA ASP A 165 3.68 -22.52 34.96
C ASP A 165 3.12 -21.10 35.20
N GLY A 166 1.99 -20.76 34.57
CA GLY A 166 1.37 -19.45 34.68
C GLY A 166 2.06 -18.36 33.85
N SER A 167 3.00 -18.72 32.96
CA SER A 167 3.75 -17.76 32.14
C SER A 167 2.93 -17.07 31.04
N GLY A 168 1.67 -17.44 30.88
CA GLY A 168 0.73 -16.82 29.95
C GLY A 168 -0.08 -17.81 29.12
N CYS A 169 -0.83 -17.27 28.17
CA CYS A 169 -1.68 -18.02 27.26
C CYS A 169 -1.81 -17.34 25.90
N ALA A 170 -2.09 -18.14 24.87
CA ALA A 170 -2.38 -17.63 23.54
C ALA A 170 -3.38 -18.55 22.82
N GLN A 171 -4.19 -17.93 21.97
CA GLN A 171 -5.14 -18.65 21.13
C GLN A 171 -4.38 -19.37 20.02
N MET A 172 -4.57 -20.69 19.91
CA MET A 172 -3.91 -21.51 18.88
C MET A 172 -4.66 -22.81 18.63
N THR A 173 -4.26 -23.54 17.59
CA THR A 173 -4.80 -24.88 17.32
C THR A 173 -4.23 -25.92 18.28
N LYS A 174 -4.98 -27.01 18.51
CA LYS A 174 -4.56 -28.12 19.40
C LYS A 174 -3.19 -28.70 19.02
N SER A 175 -2.85 -28.74 17.73
CA SER A 175 -1.56 -29.25 17.24
C SER A 175 -0.38 -28.34 17.56
N ARG A 176 -0.60 -27.05 17.75
CA ARG A 176 0.45 -26.07 18.13
C ARG A 176 0.60 -25.93 19.65
N CYS A 177 -0.39 -26.37 20.43
CA CYS A 177 -0.35 -26.35 21.88
C CYS A 177 0.46 -27.55 22.44
N SER A 178 1.40 -27.30 23.36
CA SER A 178 2.19 -28.37 24.00
C SER A 178 1.31 -29.24 24.89
N THR A 179 1.35 -30.56 24.72
CA THR A 179 0.60 -31.51 25.55
C THR A 179 1.20 -31.74 26.94
N ILE A 180 2.45 -31.30 27.17
CA ILE A 180 3.20 -31.54 28.41
C ILE A 180 3.24 -30.28 29.27
N LEU A 181 3.49 -29.12 28.64
CA LEU A 181 3.75 -27.86 29.34
C LEU A 181 2.53 -26.94 29.40
N SER A 182 1.48 -27.27 28.66
CA SER A 182 0.27 -26.45 28.55
C SER A 182 -0.98 -27.31 28.72
N THR A 183 -2.08 -26.64 29.08
CA THR A 183 -3.43 -27.18 29.05
C THR A 183 -4.18 -26.53 27.89
N PHE A 184 -4.81 -27.35 27.04
CA PHE A 184 -5.60 -26.87 25.91
C PHE A 184 -7.07 -26.77 26.31
N GLU A 185 -7.56 -25.54 26.49
CA GLU A 185 -8.93 -25.23 26.91
C GLU A 185 -9.81 -24.97 25.68
N LYS A 186 -10.69 -25.92 25.37
CA LYS A 186 -11.68 -25.79 24.30
C LYS A 186 -13.01 -26.37 24.77
N TRP A 187 -14.10 -25.64 24.52
CA TRP A 187 -15.44 -26.11 24.78
C TRP A 187 -15.80 -27.25 23.83
N SER A 188 -16.57 -28.19 24.34
CA SER A 188 -17.01 -29.38 23.61
C SER A 188 -18.42 -29.76 24.03
N GLU A 189 -19.01 -30.77 23.38
CA GLU A 189 -20.31 -31.30 23.80
C GLU A 189 -20.26 -31.86 25.23
N ASP A 190 -19.13 -32.43 25.65
CA ASP A 190 -18.92 -32.96 27.00
C ASP A 190 -18.68 -31.86 28.06
N SER A 191 -18.17 -30.71 27.62
CA SER A 191 -17.85 -29.55 28.48
C SER A 191 -18.27 -28.26 27.78
N PRO A 192 -19.59 -27.99 27.69
CA PRO A 192 -20.09 -26.86 26.94
C PRO A 192 -19.80 -25.55 27.65
N GLY A 193 -19.55 -24.52 26.85
CA GLY A 193 -19.42 -23.15 27.31
C GLY A 193 -20.77 -22.52 27.70
N PRO A 194 -20.77 -21.22 28.03
CA PRO A 194 -21.99 -20.48 28.37
C PRO A 194 -23.02 -20.59 27.24
N GLY A 195 -24.27 -20.90 27.61
CA GLY A 195 -25.37 -21.03 26.65
C GLY A 195 -25.24 -22.24 25.72
N GLY A 196 -24.50 -23.29 26.12
CA GLY A 196 -24.33 -24.52 25.33
C GLY A 196 -23.32 -24.40 24.19
N ARG A 197 -22.49 -23.35 24.17
CA ARG A 197 -21.53 -23.06 23.09
C ARG A 197 -20.41 -24.11 23.03
N VAL A 198 -20.04 -24.51 21.82
CA VAL A 198 -18.93 -25.45 21.55
C VAL A 198 -17.77 -24.84 20.77
N SER A 199 -17.93 -23.62 20.25
CA SER A 199 -16.93 -22.98 19.38
C SER A 199 -15.78 -22.28 20.14
N GLY A 200 -15.86 -22.13 21.47
CA GLY A 200 -14.81 -21.53 22.32
C GLY A 200 -13.89 -22.58 22.95
N SER A 201 -13.10 -22.28 23.98
CA SER A 201 -12.89 -20.98 24.63
C SER A 201 -11.95 -20.07 23.83
N VAL A 202 -12.00 -18.77 24.09
CA VAL A 202 -11.06 -17.77 23.55
C VAL A 202 -10.23 -17.23 24.70
N CYS A 203 -8.91 -17.16 24.54
CA CYS A 203 -8.06 -16.58 25.58
C CYS A 203 -8.44 -15.10 25.84
N GLY A 204 -8.68 -14.75 27.11
CA GLY A 204 -9.01 -13.41 27.57
C GLY A 204 -10.39 -12.88 27.15
N LEU A 205 -11.19 -13.69 26.45
CA LEU A 205 -12.50 -13.30 25.95
C LEU A 205 -13.55 -14.36 26.26
N ASP A 206 -14.54 -13.99 27.06
CA ASP A 206 -15.66 -14.86 27.39
C ASP A 206 -16.94 -14.02 27.57
N PRO A 207 -18.05 -14.41 26.90
CA PRO A 207 -19.34 -13.73 26.96
C PRO A 207 -19.89 -13.49 28.38
N ARG A 208 -19.53 -14.34 29.36
CA ARG A 208 -19.98 -14.20 30.77
C ARG A 208 -19.34 -13.02 31.48
N TYR A 209 -18.15 -12.63 31.04
CA TYR A 209 -17.29 -11.67 31.72
C TYR A 209 -17.21 -10.33 30.99
N CYS A 210 -17.75 -10.23 29.78
CA CYS A 210 -17.78 -8.98 29.04
C CYS A 210 -18.94 -8.08 29.48
N GLU A 211 -18.65 -6.86 29.92
CA GLU A 211 -19.67 -5.85 30.25
C GLU A 211 -20.15 -5.11 29.01
N LYS A 212 -19.24 -4.82 28.08
CA LYS A 212 -19.53 -4.04 26.86
C LYS A 212 -18.88 -4.67 25.63
N PRO A 213 -19.68 -5.21 24.69
CA PRO A 213 -21.13 -5.45 24.76
C PRO A 213 -21.48 -6.70 25.60
N SER A 214 -22.38 -6.59 26.58
CA SER A 214 -22.81 -7.73 27.40
C SER A 214 -23.59 -8.78 26.59
N SER A 215 -23.30 -10.07 26.80
CA SER A 215 -24.01 -11.18 26.15
C SER A 215 -25.26 -11.57 26.96
N VAL A 216 -26.33 -10.79 26.84
CA VAL A 216 -27.59 -11.00 27.58
C VAL A 216 -28.79 -10.93 26.64
N ALA A 217 -29.81 -11.75 26.88
CA ALA A 217 -31.05 -11.73 26.10
C ALA A 217 -31.66 -10.31 26.05
N PRO A 218 -32.08 -9.81 24.87
CA PRO A 218 -32.19 -10.50 23.58
C PRO A 218 -30.93 -10.42 22.68
N PHE A 219 -29.87 -9.75 23.12
CA PHE A 219 -28.64 -9.53 22.34
C PHE A 219 -27.52 -10.50 22.77
N GLU A 220 -27.79 -11.80 22.66
CA GLU A 220 -26.79 -12.83 22.92
C GLU A 220 -25.76 -12.88 21.79
N TRP A 221 -24.50 -13.12 22.14
CA TRP A 221 -23.44 -13.30 21.15
C TRP A 221 -23.70 -14.59 20.34
N ASP A 222 -23.17 -14.64 19.12
CA ASP A 222 -23.32 -15.81 18.26
C ASP A 222 -22.66 -17.07 18.91
N GLN A 223 -23.08 -18.25 18.47
CA GLN A 223 -22.50 -19.52 18.89
C GLN A 223 -21.09 -19.72 18.28
N ASP A 224 -20.83 -19.11 17.13
CA ASP A 224 -19.55 -19.14 16.43
C ASP A 224 -18.61 -18.01 16.90
N ILE A 225 -17.38 -18.36 17.32
CA ILE A 225 -16.41 -17.37 17.83
C ILE A 225 -15.97 -16.37 16.77
N ILE A 226 -16.07 -16.71 15.50
CA ILE A 226 -15.69 -15.84 14.37
C ILE A 226 -16.54 -14.57 14.33
N LYS A 227 -17.77 -14.62 14.84
CA LYS A 227 -18.70 -13.48 14.85
C LYS A 227 -18.74 -12.75 16.18
N TRP A 228 -17.85 -13.10 17.11
CA TRP A 228 -17.87 -12.48 18.43
C TRP A 228 -17.40 -11.02 18.36
N PRO A 229 -18.13 -10.11 19.02
CA PRO A 229 -17.73 -8.72 19.07
C PRO A 229 -16.45 -8.55 19.92
N ILE A 230 -15.83 -7.39 19.76
CA ILE A 230 -14.72 -6.97 20.60
C ILE A 230 -15.27 -6.59 21.97
N CYS A 231 -14.67 -7.13 23.03
CA CYS A 231 -15.00 -6.74 24.39
C CYS A 231 -14.19 -5.51 24.81
N GLU A 232 -14.85 -4.37 24.97
CA GLU A 232 -14.20 -3.12 25.39
C GLU A 232 -13.92 -3.08 26.89
N THR A 233 -14.76 -3.75 27.68
CA THR A 233 -14.65 -3.77 29.14
C THR A 233 -15.00 -5.16 29.65
N SER A 234 -14.04 -5.80 30.30
CA SER A 234 -14.17 -7.15 30.86
C SER A 234 -13.97 -7.14 32.38
N ASN A 235 -14.80 -7.93 33.08
CA ASN A 235 -14.65 -8.22 34.49
C ASN A 235 -13.87 -9.52 34.65
N ILE A 236 -12.56 -9.41 34.89
CA ILE A 236 -11.71 -10.57 35.11
C ILE A 236 -12.18 -11.29 36.39
N PRO A 237 -12.41 -12.62 36.33
CA PRO A 237 -12.82 -13.38 37.51
C PRO A 237 -11.78 -13.28 38.62
N ASN A 238 -12.23 -12.99 39.84
CA ASN A 238 -11.38 -12.95 41.03
C ASN A 238 -11.10 -14.39 41.53
N ARG A 239 -10.31 -15.14 40.77
CA ARG A 239 -9.89 -16.51 41.10
C ARG A 239 -8.37 -16.62 41.08
N SER A 240 -7.83 -17.48 41.94
CA SER A 240 -6.40 -17.81 41.91
C SER A 240 -6.04 -18.53 40.61
N LEU A 241 -4.83 -18.29 40.09
CA LEU A 241 -4.26 -19.01 38.92
C LEU A 241 -4.28 -20.55 39.04
N ALA A 242 -4.39 -21.08 40.27
CA ALA A 242 -4.50 -22.51 40.56
C ALA A 242 -5.92 -23.09 40.41
N SER A 243 -6.93 -22.23 40.20
CA SER A 243 -8.30 -22.69 39.94
C SER A 243 -8.38 -23.36 38.58
N PRO A 244 -9.00 -24.55 38.46
CA PRO A 244 -9.23 -25.19 37.17
C PRO A 244 -10.28 -24.46 36.32
N ASP A 245 -11.17 -23.71 36.97
CA ASP A 245 -12.28 -23.04 36.28
C ASP A 245 -11.87 -21.68 35.70
N ASP A 246 -12.22 -21.45 34.43
CA ASP A 246 -12.07 -20.19 33.68
C ASP A 246 -10.61 -19.70 33.52
N ARG A 247 -9.67 -20.63 33.42
CA ARG A 247 -8.23 -20.33 33.26
C ARG A 247 -7.93 -19.47 32.03
N HIS A 248 -8.74 -19.60 30.98
CA HIS A 248 -8.64 -18.79 29.76
C HIS A 248 -8.89 -17.30 30.02
N MET A 249 -9.54 -16.91 31.12
CA MET A 249 -9.78 -15.50 31.48
C MET A 249 -8.74 -14.92 32.43
N THR A 250 -8.09 -15.75 33.25
CA THR A 250 -7.13 -15.30 34.28
C THR A 250 -5.68 -15.27 33.80
N CYS A 251 -5.39 -15.87 32.64
CA CYS A 251 -4.04 -15.95 32.10
C CYS A 251 -3.59 -14.64 31.43
N GLU A 252 -2.29 -14.33 31.52
CA GLU A 252 -1.70 -13.21 30.79
C GLU A 252 -1.63 -13.55 29.29
N LEU A 253 -2.22 -12.70 28.46
CA LEU A 253 -2.22 -12.88 27.01
C LEU A 253 -0.83 -12.55 26.45
N VAL A 254 -0.15 -13.56 25.93
CA VAL A 254 1.16 -13.38 25.26
C VAL A 254 1.01 -13.21 23.75
N GLY A 255 -0.14 -13.59 23.20
CA GLY A 255 -0.40 -13.58 21.77
C GLY A 255 -1.64 -12.77 21.41
N HIS A 256 -1.50 -11.86 20.44
CA HIS A 256 -2.59 -11.08 19.86
C HIS A 256 -2.56 -11.14 18.34
N PRO A 257 -3.66 -10.79 17.65
CA PRO A 257 -3.70 -10.72 16.19
C PRO A 257 -2.66 -9.75 15.62
N CYS A 258 -1.92 -10.23 14.62
CA CYS A 258 -0.95 -9.46 13.86
C CYS A 258 -1.29 -9.58 12.37
N CYS A 259 -1.53 -8.45 11.72
CA CYS A 259 -1.78 -8.37 10.29
C CYS A 259 -0.45 -8.20 9.54
N HIS A 260 -0.17 -9.05 8.56
CA HIS A 260 1.07 -8.95 7.78
C HIS A 260 0.89 -9.33 6.30
N GLY A 261 1.97 -9.09 5.53
CA GLY A 261 1.98 -9.36 4.10
C GLY A 261 1.13 -8.37 3.29
N ILE A 262 0.93 -8.70 2.02
CA ILE A 262 0.10 -7.89 1.08
C ILE A 262 -1.28 -8.52 0.83
N GLN A 263 -1.49 -9.74 1.31
CA GLN A 263 -2.73 -10.50 1.12
C GLN A 263 -3.68 -10.37 2.33
N GLY A 264 -3.34 -9.57 3.35
CA GLY A 264 -4.17 -9.44 4.55
C GLY A 264 -4.16 -10.70 5.42
N GLU A 265 -2.99 -11.37 5.50
CA GLU A 265 -2.82 -12.54 6.35
C GLU A 265 -2.86 -12.10 7.82
N CYS A 266 -3.51 -12.91 8.66
CA CYS A 266 -3.57 -12.70 10.09
C CYS A 266 -3.02 -13.92 10.84
N MET A 267 -2.24 -13.65 11.90
CA MET A 267 -1.81 -14.68 12.83
C MET A 267 -1.78 -14.16 14.26
N ILE A 268 -2.06 -15.04 15.22
CA ILE A 268 -1.97 -14.72 16.65
C ILE A 268 -0.53 -14.98 17.10
N THR A 269 0.15 -13.91 17.51
CA THR A 269 1.57 -13.96 17.83
C THR A 269 1.98 -12.90 18.86
N THR A 270 3.24 -12.95 19.30
CA THR A 270 3.81 -11.97 20.22
C THR A 270 4.11 -10.66 19.49
N ARG A 271 4.19 -9.56 20.25
CA ARG A 271 4.60 -8.25 19.71
C ARG A 271 5.97 -8.32 19.03
N GLU A 272 6.95 -8.94 19.69
CA GLU A 272 8.32 -9.09 19.15
C GLU A 272 8.31 -9.77 17.77
N HIS A 273 7.52 -10.83 17.61
CA HIS A 273 7.40 -11.52 16.33
C HIS A 273 6.71 -10.66 15.27
N CYS A 274 5.64 -9.95 15.64
CA CYS A 274 4.92 -9.07 14.72
C CYS A 274 5.79 -7.91 14.21
N ASP A 275 6.57 -7.30 15.10
CA ASP A 275 7.50 -6.21 14.77
C ASP A 275 8.62 -6.69 13.84
N LEU A 276 9.15 -7.90 14.07
CA LEU A 276 10.16 -8.53 13.21
C LEU A 276 9.66 -8.69 11.77
N ILE A 277 8.41 -9.12 11.60
CA ILE A 277 7.81 -9.29 10.27
C ILE A 277 7.19 -8.00 9.71
N ARG A 278 7.36 -6.88 10.44
CA ARG A 278 6.83 -5.55 10.11
C ARG A 278 5.32 -5.58 9.87
N GLY A 279 4.62 -6.38 10.68
CA GLY A 279 3.17 -6.44 10.72
C GLY A 279 2.56 -5.31 11.56
N TYR A 280 1.23 -5.25 11.55
CA TYR A 280 0.45 -4.37 12.40
C TYR A 280 -0.13 -5.17 13.57
N TYR A 281 0.30 -4.84 14.79
CA TYR A 281 -0.09 -5.55 16.01
C TYR A 281 -1.36 -4.95 16.62
N HIS A 282 -2.30 -5.79 17.05
CA HIS A 282 -3.56 -5.38 17.65
C HIS A 282 -3.68 -5.81 19.12
N ASP A 283 -3.25 -4.95 20.05
CA ASP A 283 -3.30 -5.23 21.49
C ASP A 283 -4.73 -5.39 22.07
N ASP A 284 -5.72 -4.76 21.43
CA ASP A 284 -7.09 -4.68 21.89
C ASP A 284 -8.00 -5.76 21.29
N LYS A 285 -7.43 -6.73 20.55
CA LYS A 285 -8.14 -7.78 19.83
C LYS A 285 -7.66 -9.16 20.29
N TYR A 286 -8.57 -10.14 20.23
CA TYR A 286 -8.32 -11.49 20.72
C TYR A 286 -8.28 -12.52 19.59
N LEU A 287 -9.01 -12.27 18.49
CA LEU A 287 -9.14 -13.16 17.34
C LEU A 287 -8.79 -12.43 16.04
N CYS A 288 -8.27 -13.18 15.06
CA CYS A 288 -8.06 -12.72 13.70
C CYS A 288 -9.38 -12.33 13.00
N ALA A 289 -10.49 -13.00 13.31
CA ALA A 289 -11.80 -12.61 12.82
C ALA A 289 -12.27 -11.21 13.26
N GLN A 290 -11.67 -10.64 14.32
CA GLN A 290 -12.01 -9.31 14.82
C GLN A 290 -11.22 -8.18 14.13
N VAL A 291 -10.31 -8.52 13.21
CA VAL A 291 -9.47 -7.53 12.51
C VAL A 291 -9.67 -7.62 11.00
N ASP A 292 -9.72 -6.45 10.36
CA ASP A 292 -9.66 -6.34 8.90
C ASP A 292 -8.23 -5.99 8.47
N CYS A 293 -7.43 -7.03 8.26
CA CYS A 293 -6.04 -6.87 7.83
C CYS A 293 -5.92 -6.24 6.43
N MET A 294 -6.94 -6.36 5.58
CA MET A 294 -6.90 -5.75 4.26
C MET A 294 -7.00 -4.23 4.35
N SER A 295 -7.83 -3.71 5.25
CA SER A 295 -7.96 -2.26 5.49
C SER A 295 -6.62 -1.61 5.89
N GLN A 296 -5.80 -2.31 6.70
CA GLN A 296 -4.48 -1.81 7.12
C GLN A 296 -3.47 -1.74 5.95
N ILE A 297 -3.49 -2.72 5.05
CA ILE A 297 -2.59 -2.79 3.90
C ILE A 297 -3.04 -1.80 2.82
N CYS A 298 -4.34 -1.78 2.53
CA CYS A 298 -4.97 -0.95 1.52
C CYS A 298 -5.10 0.52 1.92
N GLY A 299 -4.21 1.10 2.70
CA GLY A 299 -4.37 2.43 3.30
C GLY A 299 -4.58 3.66 2.36
N MET A 300 -4.22 4.84 2.89
CA MET A 300 -4.55 6.19 2.41
C MET A 300 -6.00 6.63 2.66
N ILE A 301 -7.00 5.81 2.32
CA ILE A 301 -8.42 6.06 2.60
C ILE A 301 -9.05 4.73 3.05
N THR A 302 -9.83 4.74 4.12
CA THR A 302 -10.53 3.53 4.59
C THR A 302 -11.60 3.09 3.60
N PHE A 303 -11.97 1.81 3.62
CA PHE A 303 -13.10 1.31 2.83
C PHE A 303 -14.41 2.00 3.24
N TYR A 304 -15.31 2.25 2.29
CA TYR A 304 -16.62 2.80 2.61
C TYR A 304 -17.48 1.82 3.40
N THR A 305 -17.39 0.53 3.05
CA THR A 305 -18.05 -0.56 3.76
C THR A 305 -16.98 -1.53 4.29
N GLU A 306 -17.04 -1.84 5.58
CA GLU A 306 -16.11 -2.77 6.22
C GLU A 306 -16.10 -4.14 5.51
N GLY A 307 -14.91 -4.68 5.25
CA GLY A 307 -14.73 -5.95 4.56
C GLY A 307 -15.03 -5.96 3.05
N LEU A 308 -15.37 -4.82 2.44
CA LEU A 308 -15.60 -4.71 1.00
C LEU A 308 -14.59 -3.76 0.34
N PRO A 309 -13.70 -4.27 -0.54
CA PRO A 309 -12.73 -3.43 -1.23
C PRO A 309 -13.39 -2.56 -2.32
N ASP A 310 -13.18 -1.24 -2.24
CA ASP A 310 -13.84 -0.23 -3.08
C ASP A 310 -12.92 0.93 -3.51
N GLN A 311 -11.60 0.76 -3.42
CA GLN A 311 -10.64 1.86 -3.58
C GLN A 311 -10.28 2.16 -5.05
N PHE A 312 -11.28 2.46 -5.87
CA PHE A 312 -11.10 2.75 -7.30
C PHE A 312 -10.20 3.97 -7.59
N TYR A 313 -10.02 4.87 -6.62
CA TYR A 313 -9.08 6.01 -6.74
C TYR A 313 -7.65 5.55 -7.07
N ARG A 314 -7.28 4.29 -6.74
CA ARG A 314 -5.98 3.69 -7.05
C ARG A 314 -5.67 3.68 -8.55
N LEU A 315 -6.68 3.65 -9.41
CA LEU A 315 -6.50 3.76 -10.86
C LEU A 315 -5.92 5.12 -11.27
N TRP A 316 -6.19 6.16 -10.49
CA TRP A 316 -5.69 7.51 -10.70
C TRP A 316 -4.41 7.79 -9.90
N THR A 317 -4.39 7.48 -8.61
CA THR A 317 -3.27 7.84 -7.71
C THR A 317 -1.97 7.13 -8.09
N SER A 318 -2.07 5.90 -8.60
CA SER A 318 -0.90 5.13 -9.09
C SER A 318 -0.17 5.79 -10.27
N LEU A 319 -0.76 6.77 -10.96
CA LEU A 319 -0.11 7.55 -12.02
C LEU A 319 0.94 8.54 -11.51
N PHE A 320 0.90 8.85 -10.21
CA PHE A 320 1.82 9.79 -9.57
C PHE A 320 2.87 9.08 -8.70
N LEU A 321 2.61 7.83 -8.33
CA LEU A 321 3.53 7.02 -7.53
C LEU A 321 4.64 6.44 -8.40
N HIS A 322 5.83 6.30 -7.79
CA HIS A 322 7.00 5.71 -8.44
C HIS A 322 7.59 4.64 -7.53
N GLY A 323 7.98 3.53 -8.14
CA GLY A 323 8.53 2.36 -7.44
C GLY A 323 9.99 2.50 -7.04
N GLY A 324 10.66 3.55 -7.49
CA GLY A 324 12.05 3.83 -7.17
C GLY A 324 12.62 5.02 -7.90
N LEU A 325 13.81 5.46 -7.46
CA LEU A 325 14.52 6.62 -7.98
C LEU A 325 14.84 6.48 -9.46
N PHE A 326 15.34 5.33 -9.91
CA PHE A 326 15.67 5.12 -11.32
C PHE A 326 14.42 5.19 -12.20
N HIS A 327 13.30 4.67 -11.69
CA HIS A 327 12.02 4.73 -12.37
C HIS A 327 11.58 6.19 -12.51
N LEU A 328 11.62 6.98 -11.43
CA LEU A 328 11.32 8.41 -11.47
C LEU A 328 12.21 9.17 -12.46
N ILE A 329 13.53 8.93 -12.45
CA ILE A 329 14.46 9.62 -13.37
C ILE A 329 14.08 9.36 -14.83
N ILE A 330 13.79 8.12 -15.20
CA ILE A 330 13.38 7.76 -16.56
C ILE A 330 12.09 8.48 -16.93
N THR A 331 11.09 8.48 -16.03
CA THR A 331 9.83 9.19 -16.25
C THR A 331 10.05 10.69 -16.46
N VAL A 332 10.85 11.34 -15.61
CA VAL A 332 11.13 12.79 -15.71
C VAL A 332 11.87 13.12 -17.01
N ILE A 333 12.85 12.30 -17.41
CA ILE A 333 13.56 12.47 -18.70
C ILE A 333 12.56 12.40 -19.85
N PHE A 334 11.69 11.39 -19.86
CA PHE A 334 10.70 11.23 -20.91
C PHE A 334 9.71 12.40 -20.93
N GLN A 335 9.20 12.81 -19.77
CA GLN A 335 8.29 13.96 -19.65
C GLN A 335 8.94 15.25 -20.15
N TRP A 336 10.20 15.47 -19.79
CA TRP A 336 10.95 16.67 -20.20
C TRP A 336 11.16 16.77 -21.71
N PHE A 337 11.48 15.64 -22.36
CA PHE A 337 11.83 15.64 -23.77
C PHE A 337 10.65 15.40 -24.70
N VAL A 338 9.78 14.45 -24.38
CA VAL A 338 8.68 14.02 -25.25
C VAL A 338 7.40 14.73 -24.86
N MET A 339 6.94 14.57 -23.62
CA MET A 339 5.63 15.07 -23.19
C MET A 339 5.55 16.60 -23.27
N ARG A 340 6.61 17.30 -22.84
CA ARG A 340 6.70 18.75 -22.95
C ARG A 340 6.62 19.24 -24.40
N ASP A 341 7.26 18.53 -25.33
CA ASP A 341 7.25 18.90 -26.75
C ASP A 341 5.87 18.58 -27.37
N MET A 342 5.20 17.51 -26.94
CA MET A 342 3.81 17.21 -27.33
C MET A 342 2.80 18.22 -26.78
N GLU A 343 2.95 18.65 -25.53
CA GLU A 343 2.05 19.62 -24.89
C GLU A 343 2.12 20.99 -25.55
N LYS A 344 3.32 21.39 -26.00
CA LYS A 344 3.48 22.63 -26.78
C LYS A 344 2.68 22.59 -28.09
N LEU A 345 2.52 21.41 -28.70
CA LEU A 345 1.80 21.23 -29.96
C LEU A 345 0.28 21.04 -29.77
N SER A 346 -0.13 20.28 -28.75
CA SER A 346 -1.52 19.87 -28.54
C SER A 346 -2.28 20.76 -27.55
N GLY A 347 -1.54 21.49 -26.69
CA GLY A 347 -2.08 22.23 -25.57
C GLY A 347 -2.24 21.40 -24.30
N ALA A 348 -2.26 22.09 -23.15
CA ALA A 348 -2.25 21.48 -21.82
C ALA A 348 -3.46 20.56 -21.56
N LEU A 349 -4.67 21.01 -21.90
CA LEU A 349 -5.90 20.25 -21.62
C LEU A 349 -5.95 18.94 -22.40
N ARG A 350 -5.58 18.95 -23.69
CA ARG A 350 -5.58 17.75 -24.52
C ARG A 350 -4.54 16.74 -24.02
N MET A 351 -3.35 17.21 -23.64
CA MET A 351 -2.35 16.34 -23.04
C MET A 351 -2.80 15.78 -21.70
N ALA A 352 -3.49 16.55 -20.86
CA ALA A 352 -4.03 16.05 -19.60
C ALA A 352 -5.03 14.92 -19.82
N ILE A 353 -5.97 15.10 -20.75
CA ILE A 353 -6.97 14.06 -21.09
C ILE A 353 -6.30 12.80 -21.61
N ILE A 354 -5.32 12.94 -22.51
CA ILE A 354 -4.58 11.81 -23.06
C ILE A 354 -3.85 11.08 -21.92
N TYR A 355 -3.02 11.78 -21.15
CA TYR A 355 -2.21 11.23 -20.05
C TYR A 355 -3.03 10.51 -18.98
N LEU A 356 -4.12 11.12 -18.55
CA LEU A 356 -4.97 10.55 -17.51
C LEU A 356 -5.80 9.40 -18.07
N GLY A 357 -6.37 9.55 -19.27
CA GLY A 357 -7.21 8.54 -19.91
C GLY A 357 -6.45 7.26 -20.26
N SER A 358 -5.28 7.38 -20.90
CA SER A 358 -4.39 6.24 -21.19
C SER A 358 -3.81 5.62 -19.92
N GLY A 359 -3.51 6.45 -18.91
CA GLY A 359 -3.04 6.06 -17.60
C GLY A 359 -4.03 5.13 -16.90
N ILE A 360 -5.25 5.62 -16.71
CA ILE A 360 -6.37 4.87 -16.10
C ILE A 360 -6.71 3.64 -16.95
N GLY A 361 -6.79 3.79 -18.28
CA GLY A 361 -7.14 2.69 -19.18
C GLY A 361 -6.15 1.53 -19.12
N GLY A 362 -4.85 1.82 -19.05
CA GLY A 362 -3.85 0.76 -18.89
C GLY A 362 -3.78 0.20 -17.48
N ASN A 363 -4.05 0.99 -16.44
CA ASN A 363 -4.22 0.45 -15.08
C ASN A 363 -5.41 -0.52 -15.03
N LEU A 364 -6.52 -0.19 -15.67
CA LEU A 364 -7.69 -1.07 -15.78
C LEU A 364 -7.35 -2.36 -16.51
N ALA A 365 -6.68 -2.28 -17.67
CA ALA A 365 -6.22 -3.46 -18.39
C ALA A 365 -5.31 -4.34 -17.52
N SER A 366 -4.37 -3.71 -16.80
CA SER A 366 -3.48 -4.41 -15.89
C SER A 366 -4.21 -5.07 -14.71
N CYS A 367 -5.28 -4.46 -14.19
CA CYS A 367 -6.11 -5.07 -13.14
C CYS A 367 -6.78 -6.38 -13.60
N ILE A 368 -7.05 -6.51 -14.90
CA ILE A 368 -7.65 -7.70 -15.50
C ILE A 368 -6.60 -8.79 -15.71
N PHE A 369 -5.43 -8.44 -16.26
CA PHE A 369 -4.41 -9.43 -16.63
C PHE A 369 -3.45 -9.80 -15.49
N LEU A 370 -3.14 -8.87 -14.59
CA LEU A 370 -2.16 -9.03 -13.50
C LEU A 370 -2.73 -8.49 -12.17
N PRO A 371 -3.73 -9.16 -11.57
CA PRO A 371 -4.44 -8.63 -10.42
C PRO A 371 -3.58 -8.56 -9.14
N TYR A 372 -2.66 -9.50 -8.97
CA TYR A 372 -1.84 -9.61 -7.75
C TYR A 372 -0.49 -8.87 -7.83
N GLN A 373 -0.22 -8.14 -8.93
CA GLN A 373 0.97 -7.31 -9.04
C GLN A 373 0.72 -5.88 -8.56
N VAL A 374 1.60 -5.42 -7.68
CA VAL A 374 1.65 -4.02 -7.25
C VAL A 374 2.32 -3.22 -8.35
N GLU A 375 1.58 -2.28 -8.92
CA GLU A 375 2.07 -1.48 -10.03
C GLU A 375 2.00 0.02 -9.74
N VAL A 376 3.07 0.67 -10.14
CA VAL A 376 3.28 2.12 -10.18
C VAL A 376 3.79 2.37 -11.59
N ARG A 377 3.06 3.16 -12.37
CA ARG A 377 3.20 3.11 -13.83
C ARG A 377 4.20 4.14 -14.32
N ILE A 378 5.04 3.73 -15.29
CA ILE A 378 5.70 4.69 -16.18
C ILE A 378 4.66 5.16 -17.19
N THR A 379 3.99 6.27 -16.92
CA THR A 379 3.05 6.85 -17.88
C THR A 379 3.83 7.55 -18.99
N PHE A 380 4.06 6.84 -20.09
CA PHE A 380 4.70 7.40 -21.28
C PHE A 380 3.72 8.19 -22.18
N PHE A 381 2.42 7.95 -22.06
CA PHE A 381 1.40 8.66 -22.83
C PHE A 381 0.16 8.82 -22.03
#